data_AF-A0A3G3GSE3-F1
#
_entry.id   AF-A0A3G3GSE3-F1
#
_cell.length_a   1.000
_cell.length_b   1.000
_cell.length_c   1.000
_cell.angle_alpha   90.00
_cell.angle_beta   90.00
_cell.angle_gamma   90.00
#
_symmetry.space_group_name_H-M   'P 1'
#
loop_
_entity.id
_entity.type
_entity.pdbx_description
1 polymer ?
#
loop_
_entity_poly.entity_id
_entity_poly.type
_entity_poly.pdbx_seq_one_letter_code
_entity_poly.pdbx_strand_id
1 'polypeptide(L)' 'MNIQLLNGHFSSSEAIDLLAQFVQVKVRFHENKIEKSQNEEDIKMREKRIKQLQQDFFEAKQQLLKQPTTGLNAEIKIN' A
#
# COMPACT_ATOMS: atom_id res chain seq x y z
N MET A 1 -8.78 -16.21 12.15
CA MET A 1 -9.81 -15.16 11.92
C MET A 1 -9.56 -14.53 10.55
N ASN A 2 -10.61 -14.25 9.77
CA ASN A 2 -10.48 -13.60 8.46
C ASN A 2 -11.16 -12.23 8.47
N ILE A 3 -10.54 -11.24 7.82
CA ILE A 3 -11.09 -9.89 7.65
C ILE A 3 -11.08 -9.54 6.17
N GLN A 4 -12.25 -9.23 5.60
CA GLN A 4 -12.36 -8.66 4.26
C GLN A 4 -12.12 -7.16 4.33
N LEU A 5 -11.06 -6.66 3.71
CA LEU A 5 -10.73 -5.23 3.69
C LEU A 5 -11.34 -4.49 2.50
N LEU A 6 -11.37 -5.14 1.34
CA LEU A 6 -11.93 -4.60 0.11
C LEU A 6 -12.66 -5.72 -0.63
N ASN A 7 -13.90 -5.48 -1.06
CA ASN A 7 -14.58 -6.36 -1.99
C ASN A 7 -15.64 -5.55 -2.75
N GLY A 8 -15.34 -5.19 -3.99
CA GLY A 8 -16.29 -4.42 -4.80
C GLY A 8 -15.68 -3.84 -6.07
N HIS A 9 -16.54 -3.15 -6.82
CA HIS A 9 -16.13 -2.33 -7.95
C HIS A 9 -16.14 -0.87 -7.52
N PHE A 10 -15.10 -0.16 -7.91
CA PHE A 10 -14.87 1.23 -7.55
C PHE A 10 -14.62 2.03 -8.82
N SER A 11 -14.96 3.32 -8.81
CA SER A 11 -14.43 4.25 -9.79
C SER A 11 -12.91 4.29 -9.71
N SER A 12 -12.23 4.66 -10.79
CA SER A 12 -10.77 4.80 -10.78
C SER A 12 -10.29 5.76 -9.70
N SER A 13 -11.00 6.86 -9.45
CA SER A 13 -10.68 7.81 -8.37
C SER A 13 -10.79 7.17 -7.00
N GLU A 14 -11.90 6.49 -6.69
CA GLU A 14 -12.08 5.81 -5.39
C GLU A 14 -11.05 4.72 -5.17
N ALA A 15 -10.74 3.94 -6.22
CA ALA A 15 -9.73 2.90 -6.17
C ALA A 15 -8.34 3.46 -5.87
N ILE A 16 -7.97 4.57 -6.52
CA ILE A 16 -6.69 5.26 -6.29
C ILE A 16 -6.63 5.78 -4.85
N ASP A 17 -7.71 6.41 -4.36
CA ASP A 17 -7.75 6.97 -3.00
C ASP A 17 -7.66 5.89 -1.93
N LEU A 18 -8.36 4.76 -2.12
CA LEU A 18 -8.28 3.61 -1.22
C LEU A 18 -6.86 3.03 -1.20
N LEU A 19 -6.28 2.77 -2.37
CA LEU A 19 -4.91 2.25 -2.45
C LEU A 19 -3.88 3.21 -1.86
N ALA A 20 -4.05 4.52 -2.07
CA ALA A 20 -3.18 5.54 -1.47
C ALA A 20 -3.17 5.41 0.06
N GLN A 21 -4.35 5.26 0.67
CA GLN A 21 -4.47 5.08 2.12
C GLN A 21 -3.79 3.78 2.59
N PHE A 22 -4.00 2.65 1.90
CA PHE A 22 -3.35 1.38 2.26
C PHE A 22 -1.81 1.44 2.15
N VAL A 23 -1.30 2.06 1.08
CA VAL A 23 0.14 2.25 0.88
C VAL A 23 0.70 3.15 1.98
N GLN A 24 0.00 4.24 2.31
CA GLN A 24 0.43 5.17 3.35
C GLN A 24 0.50 4.50 4.73
N VAL A 25 -0.42 3.59 5.07
CA VAL A 25 -0.33 2.81 6.32
C VAL A 25 0.97 2.00 6.38
N LYS A 26 1.36 1.35 5.28
CA LYS A 26 2.62 0.59 5.22
C LYS A 26 3.85 1.50 5.26
N VAL A 27 3.82 2.64 4.58
CA VAL A 27 4.90 3.63 4.63
C VAL A 27 5.12 4.11 6.07
N ARG A 28 4.06 4.56 6.75
CA ARG A 28 4.15 4.98 8.17
C ARG A 28 4.66 3.87 9.08
N PHE A 29 4.27 2.63 8.84
CA PHE A 29 4.80 1.50 9.59
C PHE A 29 6.33 1.38 9.47
N HIS A 30 6.89 1.57 8.27
CA HIS A 30 8.33 1.55 8.06
C HIS A 30 9.02 2.80 8.64
N GLU A 31 8.45 3.99 8.47
CA GLU A 31 8.95 5.25 9.05
C GLU A 31 9.07 5.15 10.58
N ASN A 32 8.01 4.68 11.25
CA ASN A 32 8.01 4.48 12.71
C ASN A 32 9.06 3.48 13.20
N LYS A 33 9.48 2.54 12.33
CA LYS A 33 10.52 1.57 12.65
C LYS A 33 11.92 2.14 12.41
N ILE A 34 12.09 2.95 11.36
CA ILE A 34 13.33 3.71 11.10
C ILE A 34 13.62 4.64 12.27
N GLU A 35 12.63 5.43 12.71
CA GLU A 35 12.76 6.40 13.80
C GLU A 35 13.28 5.76 15.11
N LYS A 36 12.94 4.49 15.34
CA LYS A 36 13.31 3.74 16.55
C LYS A 36 14.54 2.86 16.38
N SER A 37 15.13 2.80 15.18
CA SER A 37 16.24 1.90 14.88
C SER A 37 17.57 2.63 15.03
N GLN A 38 18.56 1.94 15.61
CA GLN A 38 19.97 2.37 15.62
C GLN A 38 20.82 1.55 14.64
N ASN A 39 20.21 0.60 13.93
CA ASN A 39 20.90 -0.26 12.99
C ASN A 39 20.77 0.31 11.58
N GLU A 40 21.90 0.77 11.01
CA GLU A 40 21.95 1.39 9.68
C GLU A 40 21.47 0.46 8.56
N GLU A 41 21.74 -0.84 8.64
CA GLU A 41 21.29 -1.81 7.63
C GLU A 41 19.76 -1.98 7.66
N ASP A 42 19.16 -2.03 8.86
CA ASP A 42 17.70 -2.08 9.02
C ASP A 42 17.05 -0.79 8.50
N ILE A 43 17.66 0.37 8.77
CA ILE A 43 17.21 1.66 8.23
C ILE A 43 17.22 1.62 6.69
N LYS A 44 18.35 1.27 6.06
CA LYS A 44 18.48 1.20 4.59
C LYS A 44 17.49 0.22 3.97
N MET A 45 17.28 -0.94 4.60
CA MET A 45 16.31 -1.93 4.13
C MET A 45 14.88 -1.37 4.16
N ARG A 46 14.51 -0.66 5.23
CA ARG A 46 13.18 -0.04 5.36
C ARG A 46 12.98 1.11 4.39
N GLU A 47 13.96 1.97 4.20
CA GLU A 47 13.92 3.04 3.19
C GLU A 47 13.74 2.47 1.78
N LYS A 48 14.48 1.41 1.44
CA LYS A 48 14.30 0.70 0.18
C LYS A 48 12.87 0.17 0.03
N ARG A 49 12.29 -0.36 1.12
CA ARG A 49 10.90 -0.85 1.11
C ARG A 49 9.89 0.28 0.90
N ILE A 50 10.09 1.44 1.52
CA ILE A 50 9.26 2.64 1.30
C ILE A 50 9.30 3.06 -0.18
N LYS A 51 10.50 3.15 -0.77
CA LYS A 51 10.66 3.49 -2.19
C LYS A 51 9.92 2.50 -3.10
N GLN A 52 10.03 1.20 -2.81
CA GLN A 52 9.29 0.18 -3.57
C GLN A 52 7.78 0.36 -3.45
N LEU A 53 7.26 0.60 -2.24
CA LEU A 53 5.82 0.82 -2.03
C LEU A 53 5.29 2.04 -2.81
N GLN A 54 6.09 3.11 -2.89
CA GLN A 54 5.75 4.30 -3.67
C GLN A 54 5.77 4.02 -5.18
N GLN A 55 6.74 3.24 -5.66
CA GLN A 55 6.81 2.81 -7.06
C GLN A 55 5.65 1.90 -7.45
N ASP A 56 5.35 0.89 -6.65
CA ASP A 56 4.23 -0.04 -6.85
C ASP A 56 2.90 0.73 -6.91
N PHE A 57 2.73 1.73 -6.03
CA PHE A 57 1.54 2.59 -6.04
C PHE A 57 1.45 3.45 -7.29
N PHE A 58 2.57 4.03 -7.73
CA PHE A 58 2.60 4.82 -8.97
C PHE A 58 2.17 3.97 -10.17
N GLU A 59 2.71 2.76 -10.31
CA GLU A 59 2.36 1.84 -11.39
C GLU A 59 0.89 1.41 -11.32
N ALA A 60 0.39 1.06 -10.13
CA ALA A 60 -1.02 0.74 -9.92
C ALA A 60 -1.93 1.92 -10.32
N LYS A 61 -1.57 3.15 -9.92
CA LYS A 61 -2.31 4.36 -10.32
C LYS A 61 -2.37 4.52 -11.83
N GLN A 62 -1.26 4.32 -12.54
CA GLN A 62 -1.25 4.39 -14.01
C GLN A 62 -2.15 3.33 -14.65
N GLN A 63 -2.26 2.13 -14.05
CA GLN A 63 -3.17 1.10 -14.55
C GLN A 63 -4.64 1.46 -14.29
N LEU A 64 -4.94 1.98 -13.11
CA LEU A 64 -6.30 2.37 -12.72
C LEU A 64 -6.86 3.52 -13.54
N LEU A 65 -6.03 4.46 -13.97
CA LEU A 65 -6.45 5.57 -14.82
C LEU A 65 -6.83 5.14 -16.24
N LYS A 66 -6.46 3.93 -16.69
CA LYS A 66 -6.79 3.42 -18.03
C LYS A 66 -8.24 2.98 -18.17
N GLN A 67 -8.95 2.77 -17.06
CA GLN A 67 -10.32 2.29 -17.05
C GLN A 67 -11.18 3.10 -16.09
N PRO A 68 -12.47 3.33 -16.38
CA PRO A 68 -13.34 4.16 -15.54
C PRO A 68 -13.67 3.50 -14.20
N THR A 69 -13.72 2.17 -14.17
CA THR A 69 -14.00 1.37 -12.97
C THR A 69 -13.05 0.19 -12.88
N THR A 70 -12.82 -0.29 -11.66
CA THR A 70 -11.98 -1.46 -11.39
C THR A 70 -12.58 -2.31 -10.27
N GLY A 71 -12.35 -3.62 -10.31
CA GLY A 71 -12.57 -4.48 -9.15
C GLY A 71 -11.37 -4.41 -8.19
N LEU A 72 -11.62 -4.24 -6.89
CA LEU A 72 -10.59 -4.40 -5.86
C LEU A 72 -11.02 -5.49 -4.87
N ASN A 73 -10.09 -6.38 -4.54
CA ASN A 73 -10.28 -7.42 -3.54
C ASN A 73 -9.05 -7.51 -2.63
N ALA A 74 -9.26 -7.52 -1.31
CA ALA A 74 -8.23 -7.74 -0.32
C ALA A 74 -8.80 -8.44 0.93
N GLU A 75 -8.15 -9.52 1.36
CA GLU A 75 -8.48 -10.30 2.56
C GLU A 75 -7.23 -10.45 3.44
N ILE A 76 -7.38 -10.33 4.76
CA ILE A 76 -6.35 -10.68 5.75
C ILE A 76 -6.78 -11.94 6.49
N LYS A 77 -5.90 -12.93 6.53
CA LYS A 77 -6.06 -14.15 7.33
C LYS A 77 -5.09 -14.12 8.52
N ILE A 78 -5.63 -14.27 9.71
CA ILE A 78 -4.89 -14.34 10.98
C ILE A 78 -4.98 -15.78 11.47
N ASN A 79 -3.82 -16.44 11.52
CA ASN A 79 -3.66 -17.79 12.09
C ASN A 79 -3.38 -17.68 13.59
#